data_AF-A0A6P0RFW9-F1
#
_entry.id   AF-A0A6P0RFW9-F1
#
_cell.length_a   1.000
_cell.length_b   1.000
_cell.length_c   1.000
_cell.angle_alpha   90.00
_cell.angle_beta   90.00
_cell.angle_gamma   90.00
#
_symmetry.space_group_name_H-M   'P 1'
#
loop_
_entity.id
_entity.type
_entity.pdbx_description
1 polymer ?
#
loop_
_entity_poly.entity_id
_entity_poly.type
_entity_poly.pdbx_seq_one_letter_code
_entity_poly.pdbx_strand_id
1 'polypeptide(L)'
;MYPPPNLVIEVANTSLSDDKGEKRLLYEAMNVAEYWIIDVEKQEVIAFAIANGGSKRINQSQVLPGLAISLLEEALQRTRQENQLEIYTWLFSQFQS
;
A
#
# COMPACT_ATOMS: atom_id res chain seq x y z
N MET A 1 -5.18 -12.48 -23.21
CA MET A 1 -5.44 -11.44 -22.18
C MET A 1 -4.79 -11.90 -20.88
N TYR A 2 -4.15 -10.98 -20.15
CA TYR A 2 -3.57 -11.26 -18.84
C TYR A 2 -4.58 -10.91 -17.74
N PRO A 3 -4.62 -11.65 -16.62
CA PRO A 3 -5.46 -11.26 -15.49
C PRO A 3 -4.95 -9.95 -14.88
N PRO A 4 -5.82 -9.18 -14.20
CA PRO A 4 -5.37 -8.03 -13.42
C PRO A 4 -4.40 -8.48 -12.32
N PRO A 5 -3.45 -7.62 -11.92
CA PRO A 5 -2.57 -7.90 -10.79
C PRO A 5 -3.36 -8.05 -9.49
N ASN A 6 -2.82 -8.79 -8.53
CA ASN A 6 -3.42 -8.89 -7.20
C ASN A 6 -3.25 -7.61 -6.39
N LEU A 7 -2.14 -6.89 -6.55
CA LEU A 7 -1.84 -5.67 -5.82
C LEU A 7 -1.30 -4.61 -6.78
N VAL A 8 -1.83 -3.39 -6.67
CA VAL A 8 -1.29 -2.19 -7.32
C VAL A 8 -0.92 -1.18 -6.25
N ILE A 9 0.26 -0.57 -6.38
CA ILE A 9 0.76 0.45 -5.47
C ILE A 9 1.10 1.69 -6.29
N GLU A 10 0.54 2.83 -5.91
CA GLU A 10 0.90 4.14 -6.44
C GLU A 10 1.72 4.91 -5.39
N VAL A 11 2.86 5.47 -5.80
CA VAL A 11 3.73 6.27 -4.93
C VAL A 11 3.52 7.74 -5.26
N ALA A 12 2.70 8.41 -4.45
CA ALA A 12 2.21 9.74 -4.72
C ALA A 12 3.08 10.80 -4.02
N ASN A 13 3.70 11.67 -4.81
CA ASN A 13 4.32 12.91 -4.32
C ASN A 13 3.42 14.12 -4.60
N THR A 14 2.89 14.23 -5.84
CA THR A 14 1.97 15.31 -6.24
C THR A 14 0.65 14.80 -6.86
N SER A 15 0.51 13.49 -7.09
CA SER A 15 -0.65 12.85 -7.75
C SER A 15 -1.75 12.38 -6.80
N LEU A 16 -1.69 12.76 -5.52
CA LEU A 16 -2.51 12.17 -4.46
C LEU A 16 -4.02 12.29 -4.70
N SER A 17 -4.46 13.37 -5.34
CA SER A 17 -5.88 13.57 -5.69
C SER A 17 -6.35 12.58 -6.76
N ASP A 18 -5.53 12.36 -7.79
CA ASP A 18 -5.84 11.46 -8.91
C ASP A 18 -5.83 10.00 -8.46
N ASP A 19 -4.87 9.65 -7.60
CA ASP A 19 -4.75 8.32 -7.01
C ASP A 19 -5.96 7.99 -6.11
N LYS A 20 -6.46 8.97 -5.34
CA LYS A 20 -7.69 8.80 -4.53
C LYS A 20 -8.98 8.77 -5.36
N GLY A 21 -8.95 9.34 -6.56
CA GLY A 21 -10.10 9.56 -7.43
C GLY A 21 -10.15 8.60 -8.63
N GLU A 22 -9.75 9.09 -9.80
CA GLU A 22 -9.94 8.42 -11.10
C GLU A 22 -9.24 7.06 -11.18
N LYS A 23 -8.00 6.97 -10.68
CA LYS A 23 -7.26 5.71 -10.70
C LYS A 23 -7.91 4.66 -9.81
N ARG A 24 -8.42 5.04 -8.63
CA ARG A 24 -9.15 4.12 -7.75
C ARG A 24 -10.36 3.51 -8.46
N LEU A 25 -11.15 4.32 -9.18
CA LEU A 25 -12.30 3.84 -9.95
C LEU A 25 -11.86 2.90 -11.10
N LEU A 26 -10.74 3.20 -11.76
CA LEU A 26 -10.17 2.32 -12.79
C LEU A 26 -9.80 0.95 -12.20
N TYR A 27 -9.10 0.92 -11.06
CA TYR A 27 -8.69 -0.35 -10.44
C TYR A 27 -9.87 -1.13 -9.85
N GLU A 28 -10.91 -0.44 -9.38
CA GLU A 28 -12.19 -1.07 -9.02
C GLU A 28 -12.82 -1.77 -10.23
N ALA A 29 -12.90 -1.09 -11.38
CA ALA A 29 -13.46 -1.65 -12.61
C ALA A 29 -12.63 -2.82 -13.16
N MET A 30 -11.31 -2.80 -12.94
CA MET A 30 -10.41 -3.89 -13.31
C MET A 30 -10.44 -5.06 -12.32
N ASN A 31 -11.12 -4.93 -11.18
CA ASN A 31 -11.22 -5.94 -10.13
C ASN A 31 -9.85 -6.46 -9.67
N VAL A 32 -8.89 -5.54 -9.51
CA VAL A 32 -7.63 -5.77 -8.77
C VAL A 32 -8.00 -6.16 -7.33
N ALA A 33 -7.23 -7.02 -6.65
CA ALA A 33 -7.61 -7.42 -5.28
C ALA A 33 -7.34 -6.31 -4.25
N GLU A 34 -6.20 -5.63 -4.35
CA GLU A 34 -5.83 -4.50 -3.50
C GLU A 34 -5.22 -3.33 -4.27
N TYR A 35 -5.56 -2.12 -3.85
CA TYR A 35 -4.99 -0.88 -4.37
C TYR A 35 -4.49 0.00 -3.23
N TRP A 36 -3.20 0.33 -3.25
CA TRP A 36 -2.55 1.10 -2.20
C TRP A 36 -1.99 2.41 -2.75
N ILE A 37 -2.09 3.46 -1.95
CA ILE A 37 -1.50 4.77 -2.23
C ILE A 37 -0.52 5.09 -1.11
N ILE A 38 0.73 5.35 -1.47
CA ILE A 38 1.77 5.78 -0.54
C ILE A 38 1.90 7.30 -0.66
N ASP A 39 1.53 8.01 0.40
CA ASP A 39 1.78 9.45 0.53
C ASP A 39 3.16 9.64 1.16
N VAL A 40 4.16 9.92 0.32
CA VAL A 40 5.57 10.02 0.77
C VAL A 40 5.84 11.27 1.60
N GLU A 41 5.04 12.32 1.43
CA GLU A 41 5.17 13.55 2.21
C GLU A 41 4.68 13.33 3.64
N LYS A 42 3.52 12.67 3.79
CA LYS A 42 2.89 12.41 5.10
C LYS A 42 3.31 11.09 5.75
N GLN A 43 4.02 10.23 5.03
CA GLN A 43 4.40 8.89 5.49
C GLN A 43 3.17 8.03 5.84
N GLU A 44 2.10 8.19 5.05
CA GLU A 44 0.82 7.48 5.21
C GLU A 44 0.68 6.44 4.10
N VAL A 45 0.12 5.29 4.44
CA VAL A 45 -0.27 4.27 3.46
C VAL A 45 -1.78 4.09 3.48
N ILE A 46 -2.42 4.43 2.37
CA ILE A 46 -3.85 4.28 2.20
C ILE A 46 -4.10 3.01 1.39
N ALA A 47 -4.46 1.93 2.08
CA ALA A 47 -4.73 0.64 1.47
C ALA A 47 -6.23 0.39 1.31
N PHE A 48 -6.63 -0.14 0.15
CA PHE A 48 -7.98 -0.57 -0.14
C PHE A 48 -8.03 -2.04 -0.58
N ALA A 49 -8.97 -2.81 -0.04
CA ALA A 49 -9.43 -4.05 -0.66
C ALA A 49 -10.56 -3.72 -1.63
N ILE A 50 -10.53 -4.32 -2.82
CA ILE A 50 -11.53 -4.12 -3.88
C ILE A 50 -12.35 -5.40 -4.02
N ALA A 51 -13.67 -5.26 -3.99
CA ALA A 51 -14.60 -6.35 -4.20
C ALA A 51 -15.97 -5.81 -4.62
N ASN A 52 -16.71 -6.60 -5.40
CA ASN A 52 -18.12 -6.33 -5.73
C ASN A 52 -18.36 -4.94 -6.34
N GLY A 53 -17.43 -4.46 -7.18
CA GLY A 53 -17.54 -3.17 -7.87
C GLY A 53 -17.27 -1.94 -7.00
N GLY A 54 -16.62 -2.12 -5.84
CA GLY A 54 -16.19 -1.01 -4.99
C GLY A 54 -14.95 -1.35 -4.17
N SER A 55 -14.57 -0.42 -3.29
CA SER A 55 -13.40 -0.56 -2.43
C SER A 55 -13.69 -0.23 -0.97
N LYS A 56 -12.94 -0.84 -0.06
CA LYS A 56 -12.99 -0.60 1.38
C LYS A 56 -11.58 -0.41 1.92
N ARG A 57 -11.38 0.60 2.77
CA ARG A 57 -10.11 0.80 3.49
C ARG A 57 -9.80 -0.42 4.36
N ILE A 58 -8.53 -0.83 4.37
CA ILE A 58 -8.01 -1.94 5.15
C ILE A 58 -6.77 -1.51 5.95
N ASN A 59 -6.59 -2.12 7.12
CA ASN A 59 -5.42 -1.89 7.98
C ASN A 59 -4.45 -3.10 7.96
N GLN A 60 -4.84 -4.17 7.26
CA GLN A 60 -4.10 -5.41 7.12
C GLN A 60 -4.25 -5.88 5.68
N SER A 61 -3.14 -6.28 5.04
CA SER A 61 -3.22 -6.86 3.70
C SER A 61 -3.84 -8.25 3.72
N GLN A 62 -4.69 -8.51 2.73
CA GLN A 62 -5.28 -9.80 2.38
C GLN A 62 -4.46 -10.49 1.27
N VAL A 63 -3.73 -9.74 0.45
CA VAL A 63 -2.81 -10.22 -0.59
C VAL A 63 -1.44 -10.61 -0.03
N LEU A 64 -0.97 -9.91 1.00
CA LEU A 64 0.28 -10.18 1.72
C LEU A 64 -0.02 -10.55 3.18
N PRO A 65 -0.33 -11.82 3.48
CA PRO A 65 -0.72 -12.24 4.83
C PRO A 65 0.34 -11.88 5.87
N GLY A 66 -0.11 -11.38 7.03
CA GLY A 66 0.79 -10.95 8.11
C GLY A 66 1.32 -9.51 7.98
N LEU A 67 1.09 -8.83 6.84
CA LEU A 67 1.50 -7.45 6.66
C LEU A 67 0.46 -6.42 7.14
N ALA A 68 0.68 -5.87 8.33
CA ALA A 68 -0.07 -4.72 8.82
C ALA A 68 0.32 -3.45 8.05
N ILE A 69 -0.65 -2.61 7.70
CA ILE A 69 -0.38 -1.37 6.96
C ILE A 69 0.39 -0.36 7.84
N SER A 70 0.10 -0.34 9.14
CA SER A 70 0.83 0.50 10.10
C SER A 70 2.32 0.17 10.20
N LEU A 71 2.71 -1.08 9.91
CA LEU A 71 4.12 -1.47 9.89
C LEU A 71 4.86 -0.82 8.71
N LEU A 72 4.18 -0.65 7.56
CA LEU A 72 4.73 0.07 6.42
C LEU A 72 4.88 1.55 6.72
N GLU A 73 3.91 2.15 7.41
CA GLU A 73 3.99 3.55 7.85
C GLU A 73 5.16 3.76 8.82
N GLU A 74 5.38 2.84 9.78
CA GLU A 74 6.55 2.89 10.66
C GLU A 74 7.86 2.77 9.86
N ALA A 75 7.92 1.87 8.86
CA ALA A 75 9.07 1.77 7.97
C ALA A 75 9.34 3.09 7.23
N LEU A 76 8.30 3.73 6.67
CA LEU A 76 8.41 5.04 6.02
C LEU A 76 8.88 6.14 6.97
N GLN A 77 8.45 6.11 8.24
CA GLN A 77 8.92 7.04 9.26
C GLN A 77 10.41 6.87 9.54
N ARG A 78 10.88 5.62 9.73
CA ARG A 78 12.30 5.30 9.98
C ARG A 78 13.22 5.73 8.84
N THR A 79 12.76 5.72 7.58
CA THR A 79 13.58 6.20 6.43
C THR A 79 14.05 7.64 6.51
N ARG A 80 13.47 8.47 7.39
CA ARG A 80 13.93 9.85 7.61
C ARG A 80 15.14 9.95 8.54
N GLN A 81 15.43 8.90 9.31
CA GLN A 81 16.38 8.95 10.43
C GLN A 81 17.47 7.88 10.34
N GLU A 82 17.13 6.71 9.79
CA GLU A 82 18.00 5.53 9.73
C GLU A 82 18.47 5.28 8.30
N ASN A 83 19.57 4.53 8.15
CA ASN A 83 20.01 4.12 6.82
C ASN A 83 19.19 2.93 6.29
N GLN A 84 19.24 2.73 4.98
CA GLN A 84 18.42 1.73 4.29
C GLN A 84 18.67 0.28 4.77
N LEU A 85 19.90 -0.07 5.14
CA LEU A 85 20.25 -1.43 5.57
C LEU A 85 19.66 -1.74 6.95
N GLU A 86 19.72 -0.78 7.88
CA GLU A 86 19.14 -0.90 9.22
C GLU A 86 17.63 -1.09 9.14
N ILE A 87 16.95 -0.31 8.30
CA ILE A 87 15.50 -0.37 8.13
C ILE A 87 15.08 -1.72 7.54
N TYR A 88 15.78 -2.23 6.51
CA TYR A 88 15.47 -3.55 5.97
C TYR A 88 15.68 -4.66 6.99
N THR A 89 16.78 -4.60 7.73
CA THR A 89 17.07 -5.59 8.78
C THR A 89 15.96 -5.59 9.84
N TRP A 90 15.58 -4.41 10.32
CA TRP A 90 14.48 -4.24 11.26
C TRP A 90 13.15 -4.73 10.68
N LEU A 91 12.77 -4.31 9.48
CA LEU A 91 11.50 -4.67 8.86
C LEU A 91 11.37 -6.19 8.67
N PHE A 92 12.44 -6.85 8.20
CA PHE A 92 12.43 -8.31 8.06
C PHE A 92 12.29 -9.03 9.39
N SER A 93 12.89 -8.50 10.47
CA SER A 93 12.74 -9.08 11.81
C SER A 93 11.27 -9.08 12.30
N GLN A 94 10.43 -8.17 11.81
CA GLN A 94 9.00 -8.11 12.18
C GLN A 94 8.19 -9.29 11.61
N PHE A 95 8.73 -10.01 10.61
CA PHE A 95 8.09 -11.19 10.01
C PHE A 95 8.72 -12.51 10.47
N GLN A 96 9.74 -12.48 11.32
CA GLN A 96 10.39 -13.66 11.89
C GLN A 96 9.68 -14.03 13.19
N SER A 97 8.57 -14.76 13.07
CA SER A 97 7.89 -15.46 14.17
C SER A 97 8.07 -16.96 14.04
#